data_AF-A0A0B7BTR5-F1
#
_entry.id   AF-A0A0B7BTR5-F1
#
_cell.length_a   1.000
_cell.length_b   1.000
_cell.length_c   1.000
_cell.angle_alpha   90.00
_cell.angle_beta   90.00
_cell.angle_gamma   90.00
#
_symmetry.space_group_name_H-M   'P 1'
#
loop_
_entity.id
_entity.type
_entity.pdbx_description
1 polymer ?
#
loop_
_entity_poly.entity_id
_entity_poly.type
_entity_poly.pdbx_seq_one_letter_code
_entity_poly.pdbx_strand_id
1 'polypeptide(L)' 'MTKDIESKLNAFENRCLRKIMNIKWNEFRRSDEIRDMSGQPLVTTVIRKRRWRYVGHTLRRNDQRIPKQALKWEANG' A
#
# COMPACT_ATOMS: atom_id res chain seq x y z
N MET A 1 6.07 -6.28 4.25
CA MET A 1 4.88 -5.68 4.90
C MET A 1 4.37 -6.74 5.84
N THR A 2 4.26 -6.46 7.15
CA THR A 2 3.80 -7.47 8.11
C THR A 2 2.29 -7.62 8.03
N LYS A 3 1.75 -8.81 8.35
CA LYS A 3 0.30 -9.06 8.34
C LYS A 3 -0.48 -8.06 9.21
N ASP A 4 0.09 -7.61 10.33
CA ASP A 4 -0.50 -6.59 11.20
C ASP A 4 -0.69 -5.25 10.47
N ILE A 5 0.35 -4.77 9.77
CA ILE A 5 0.27 -3.52 9.00
C ILE A 5 -0.74 -3.66 7.86
N GLU A 6 -0.80 -4.82 7.20
CA GLU A 6 -1.79 -5.07 6.13
C GLU A 6 -3.22 -5.00 6.67
N SER A 7 -3.48 -5.62 7.83
CA SER A 7 -4.79 -5.58 8.48
C SER A 7 -5.22 -4.15 8.82
N LYS A 8 -4.31 -3.36 9.42
CA LYS A 8 -4.57 -1.95 9.75
C LYS A 8 -4.86 -1.10 8.52
N LEU A 9 -4.13 -1.32 7.43
CA LEU A 9 -4.36 -0.63 6.15
C LEU A 9 -5.71 -1.00 5.55
N ASN A 10 -6.09 -2.28 5.56
CA ASN A 10 -7.39 -2.73 5.05
C ASN A 10 -8.55 -2.15 5.87
N ALA A 11 -8.42 -2.10 7.20
CA ALA A 11 -9.41 -1.49 8.08
C ALA A 11 -9.58 0.01 7.82
N PHE A 12 -8.46 0.73 7.66
CA PHE A 12 -8.46 2.14 7.27
C PHE A 12 -9.17 2.35 5.93
N GLU A 13 -8.81 1.56 4.92
CA GLU A 13 -9.38 1.66 3.58
C GLU A 13 -10.89 1.38 3.57
N ASN A 14 -11.35 0.34 4.29
CA ASN A 14 -12.77 0.04 4.42
C ASN A 14 -13.56 1.17 5.11
N ARG A 15 -12.95 1.82 6.12
CA ARG A 15 -13.56 3.00 6.78
C ARG A 15 -13.70 4.16 5.79
N CYS A 16 -12.67 4.42 4.98
CA CYS A 16 -12.71 5.46 3.95
C CYS A 16 -13.78 5.15 2.89
N LEU A 17 -13.83 3.92 2.37
CA LEU A 17 -14.81 3.53 1.36
C LEU A 17 -16.26 3.65 1.86
N ARG A 18 -16.55 3.20 3.09
CA ARG A 18 -17.87 3.36 3.70
C ARG A 18 -18.29 4.83 3.76
N LYS A 19 -17.35 5.72 4.11
CA LYS A 19 -17.61 7.17 4.17
C LYS A 19 -17.83 7.78 2.77
N ILE A 20 -17.01 7.39 1.79
CA ILE A 20 -17.11 7.90 0.41
C ILE A 20 -18.41 7.46 -0.25
N MET A 21 -18.81 6.21 -0.06
CA MET A 21 -20.04 5.65 -0.61
C MET A 21 -21.28 5.94 0.24
N ASN A 22 -21.13 6.72 1.33
CA ASN A 22 -22.21 7.10 2.25
C ASN A 22 -23.00 5.90 2.81
N ILE A 23 -22.32 4.78 3.09
CA ILE A 23 -22.94 3.56 3.60
C ILE A 23 -23.23 3.73 5.09
N LYS A 24 -24.50 3.68 5.45
CA LYS A 24 -24.93 3.75 6.85
C LYS A 24 -24.69 2.42 7.57
N TRP A 25 -24.57 2.49 8.90
CA TRP A 25 -24.34 1.31 9.73
C TRP A 25 -25.48 0.27 9.63
N ASN A 26 -26.70 0.70 9.34
CA ASN A 26 -27.88 -0.16 9.22
C ASN A 26 -28.05 -0.81 7.84
N GLU A 27 -27.19 -0.48 6.86
CA GLU A 27 -27.22 -1.09 5.52
C GLU A 27 -26.49 -2.45 5.47
N PHE A 28 -25.86 -2.88 6.57
CA PHE A 28 -25.22 -4.20 6.77
C PHE A 28 -24.46 -4.79 5.56
N ARG A 29 -23.82 -3.93 4.76
CA ARG A 29 -23.02 -4.38 3.62
C ARG A 29 -21.69 -4.97 4.06
N ARG A 30 -21.36 -6.11 3.45
CA ARG A 30 -20.09 -6.79 3.68
C ARG A 30 -18.93 -5.98 3.11
N SER A 31 -17.75 -6.15 3.67
CA SER A 31 -16.58 -5.32 3.32
C SER A 31 -16.00 -5.66 1.93
N ASP A 32 -16.19 -6.90 1.47
CA ASP A 32 -15.91 -7.37 0.11
C ASP A 32 -16.86 -6.74 -0.92
N GLU A 33 -18.16 -6.68 -0.64
CA GLU A 33 -19.13 -6.01 -1.54
C GLU A 33 -18.78 -4.52 -1.75
N ILE A 34 -18.45 -3.84 -0.63
CA ILE A 34 -17.99 -2.45 -0.63
C ILE A 34 -16.71 -2.28 -1.44
N ARG A 35 -15.83 -3.29 -1.40
CA ARG A 35 -14.59 -3.29 -2.16
C ARG A 35 -14.86 -3.39 -3.65
N ASP A 36 -15.69 -4.35 -4.04
CA ASP A 36 -16.01 -4.62 -5.43
C ASP A 36 -16.70 -3.42 -6.07
N MET A 37 -17.62 -2.78 -5.34
CA MET A 37 -18.27 -1.54 -5.76
C MET A 37 -17.30 -0.38 -5.99
N SER A 38 -16.20 -0.31 -5.23
CA SER A 38 -15.24 0.79 -5.37
C SER A 38 -14.46 0.73 -6.68
N GLY A 39 -14.30 -0.46 -7.27
CA GLY A 39 -13.41 -0.70 -8.41
C GLY A 39 -11.95 -0.32 -8.18
N GLN A 40 -11.55 0.03 -6.94
CA GLN A 40 -10.22 0.49 -6.61
C GLN A 40 -9.29 -0.67 -6.30
N PRO A 41 -8.00 -0.60 -6.70
CA PRO A 41 -7.02 -1.56 -6.27
C PRO A 41 -6.79 -1.44 -4.76
N LEU A 42 -6.56 -2.57 -4.08
CA LEU A 42 -6.22 -2.60 -2.66
C LEU A 42 -5.06 -1.65 -2.36
N VAL A 43 -5.18 -0.89 -1.27
CA VAL A 43 -4.13 0.03 -0.79
C VAL A 43 -2.78 -0.67 -0.64
N THR A 44 -2.79 -1.93 -0.21
CA THR A 44 -1.59 -2.78 -0.09
C THR A 44 -0.91 -3.01 -1.43
N THR A 45 -1.69 -3.28 -2.49
CA THR A 45 -1.19 -3.43 -3.87
C THR A 45 -0.60 -2.13 -4.39
N VAL A 46 -1.25 -0.99 -4.13
CA VAL A 46 -0.75 0.33 -4.52
C VAL A 46 0.58 0.65 -3.83
N ILE A 47 0.67 0.41 -2.52
CA ILE A 47 1.90 0.63 -1.74
C ILE A 47 3.04 -0.25 -2.26
N ARG A 48 2.77 -1.54 -2.51
CA ARG A 48 3.78 -2.48 -3.07
C ARG A 48 4.27 -1.99 -4.43
N LYS A 49 3.37 -1.60 -5.33
CA LYS A 49 3.72 -1.06 -6.66
C LYS A 49 4.58 0.21 -6.54
N ARG A 50 4.24 1.12 -5.64
CA ARG A 50 5.01 2.36 -5.39
C ARG A 50 6.40 2.08 -4.83
N ARG A 51 6.53 1.13 -3.89
CA ARG A 51 7.83 0.69 -3.36
C ARG A 51 8.73 0.15 -4.46
N TRP A 52 8.22 -0.74 -5.32
CA TRP A 52 8.99 -1.27 -6.45
C TRP A 52 9.39 -0.19 -7.45
N ARG A 53 8.48 0.73 -7.76
CA ARG A 53 8.80 1.88 -8.62
C ARG A 53 9.90 2.75 -8.02
N TYR A 54 9.87 2.97 -6.70
CA TYR A 54 10.89 3.72 -5.98
C TYR A 54 12.25 3.03 -6.04
N VAL A 55 12.32 1.72 -5.77
CA VAL A 55 13.55 0.93 -5.91
C VAL A 55 14.12 1.05 -7.32
N GLY A 56 13.29 0.83 -8.35
CA GLY A 56 13.72 0.97 -9.75
C GLY A 56 14.15 2.39 -10.10
N HIS A 57 13.52 3.42 -9.54
CA HIS A 57 13.95 4.81 -9.72
C HIS A 57 15.33 5.04 -9.10
N THR A 58 15.56 4.57 -7.87
CA THR A 58 16.82 4.73 -7.16
C THR A 58 17.96 3.99 -7.86
N LEU A 59 17.71 2.78 -8.40
CA LEU A 59 18.71 2.02 -9.16
C LEU A 59 19.16 2.72 -10.46
N ARG A 60 18.32 3.56 -11.07
CA ARG A 60 18.68 4.33 -12.27
C ARG A 60 19.47 5.61 -11.97
N ARG A 61 19.60 6.01 -10.70
CA ARG A 61 20.40 7.19 -10.30
C ARG A 61 21.90 6.87 -10.32
N ASN A 62 22.74 7.91 -10.26
CA ASN A 62 24.20 7.77 -10.13
C ASN A 62 24.56 6.95 -8.88
N ASP A 63 25.58 6.08 -9.00
CA ASP A 63 26.13 5.24 -7.92
C ASP A 63 26.69 6.01 -6.72
N GLN A 64 27.04 7.29 -6.90
CA GLN A 64 27.47 8.17 -5.81
C GLN A 64 26.32 8.64 -4.91
N ARG A 65 25.06 8.40 -5.29
CA ARG A 65 23.90 8.84 -4.50
C ARG A 65 23.71 7.91 -3.30
N ILE A 66 23.68 8.51 -2.10
CA ILE A 66 23.46 7.82 -0.82
C ILE A 66 22.34 6.77 -0.89
N PRO A 67 21.13 7.03 -1.44
CA PRO A 67 20.08 6.03 -1.47
C PRO A 67 20.41 4.78 -2.33
N LYS A 68 21.22 4.93 -3.37
CA LYS A 68 21.65 3.81 -4.23
C LYS A 68 22.79 3.01 -3.59
N GLN A 69 23.68 3.69 -2.86
CA GLN A 69 24.70 3.04 -2.04
C GLN A 69 24.07 2.24 -0.91
N ALA A 70 23.12 2.83 -0.19
CA ALA A 70 22.38 2.16 0.89
C ALA A 70 21.62 0.91 0.39
N LEU A 71 21.11 0.92 -0.84
CA LEU A 71 20.48 -0.25 -1.46
C LEU A 71 21.47 -1.39 -1.77
N LYS A 72 22.74 -1.06 -2.04
CA LYS A 72 23.81 -2.03 -2.33
C LYS A 72 24.59 -2.43 -1.07
N TRP A 73 24.24 -1.86 0.08
CA TRP A 73 24.99 -2.09 1.30
C TRP A 73 24.79 -3.53 1.77
N GLU A 74 25.86 -4.31 1.68
CA GLU A 74 25.96 -5.64 2.29
C GLU A 74 26.76 -5.49 3.59
N ALA A 75 26.19 -5.99 4.69
CA ALA A 75 26.87 -6.01 5.99
C ALA A 75 27.98 -7.08 5.95
N ASN A 76 29.16 -6.72 5.47
CA ASN A 76 30.34 -7.55 5.60
C ASN A 76 30.91 -7.31 7.01
N GLY A 77 30.39 -8.05 7.99
CA GLY A 77 30.78 -7.99 9.41
C GLY A 77 29.80 -8.74 10.29
#